data_AF-A0A9P6G683-F1
#
_entry.id   AF-A0A9P6G683-F1
#
_cell.length_a   1.000
_cell.length_b   1.000
_cell.length_c   1.000
_cell.angle_alpha   90.00
_cell.angle_beta   90.00
_cell.angle_gamma   90.00
#
_symmetry.space_group_name_H-M   'P 1'
#
loop_
_entity.id
_entity.type
_entity.pdbx_description
1 polymer ?
#
loop_
_entity_poly.entity_id
_entity_poly.type
_entity_poly.pdbx_seq_one_letter_code
_entity_poly.pdbx_strand_id
1 'polypeptide(L)'
;MSKHTPRRIVLRCREQYFQDQRVMLEAFFRSQDLLELDDYGIHICVEPSSPTTLYLVLDLHCREIPQVDLSELELQVFKVRKNNKFTFRDLGENASKKAYQRSLTLGWGANQSNQTN
;
A
#
# COMPACT_ATOMS: atom_id res chain seq x y z
N MET A 1 -5.55 -3.15 -24.61
CA MET A 1 -4.55 -2.50 -23.73
C MET A 1 -5.29 -2.02 -22.50
N SER A 2 -4.86 -2.44 -21.31
CA SER A 2 -5.46 -1.95 -20.06
C SER A 2 -5.27 -0.44 -20.00
N LYS A 3 -6.35 0.31 -19.75
CA LYS A 3 -6.29 1.76 -19.50
C LYS A 3 -5.76 2.08 -18.10
N HIS A 4 -5.49 1.05 -17.30
CA HIS A 4 -5.10 1.17 -15.92
C HIS A 4 -3.59 1.22 -15.78
N THR A 5 -3.10 2.16 -14.99
CA THR A 5 -1.68 2.30 -14.67
C THR A 5 -1.38 1.51 -13.40
N PRO A 6 -0.47 0.53 -13.43
CA PRO A 6 -0.08 -0.21 -12.24
C PRO A 6 0.65 0.75 -11.29
N ARG A 7 0.31 0.69 -10.01
CA ARG A 7 0.87 1.60 -8.98
C ARG A 7 1.05 0.85 -7.68
N ARG A 8 2.12 1.18 -6.95
CA ARG A 8 2.38 0.69 -5.60
C ARG A 8 2.15 1.80 -4.59
N ILE A 9 1.29 1.54 -3.61
CA ILE A 9 0.93 2.50 -2.58
C ILE A 9 1.34 1.95 -1.22
N VAL A 10 2.07 2.74 -0.45
CA VAL A 10 2.47 2.40 0.92
C VAL A 10 1.66 3.22 1.91
N LEU A 11 0.81 2.56 2.68
CA LEU A 11 0.09 3.17 3.79
C LEU A 11 0.89 2.94 5.09
N ARG A 12 1.51 4.00 5.60
CA ARG A 12 2.13 4.00 6.92
C ARG A 12 1.06 4.20 7.99
N CYS A 13 0.70 3.13 8.69
CA CYS A 13 -0.30 3.13 9.75
C CYS A 13 0.29 2.69 11.11
N ARG A 14 -0.47 2.93 12.17
CA ARG A 14 -0.17 2.33 13.48
C ARG A 14 -0.76 0.93 13.53
N GLU A 15 -0.08 0.00 14.19
CA GLU A 15 -0.55 -1.38 14.38
C GLU A 15 -1.98 -1.44 14.93
N GLN A 16 -2.31 -0.59 15.91
CA GLN A 16 -3.66 -0.49 16.48
C GLN A 16 -4.78 -0.19 15.46
N TYR A 17 -4.47 0.31 14.26
CA TYR A 17 -5.46 0.56 13.22
C TYR A 17 -5.78 -0.69 12.40
N PHE A 18 -5.00 -1.76 12.56
CA PHE A 18 -5.13 -2.99 11.80
C PHE A 18 -6.43 -3.75 12.12
N GLN A 19 -6.98 -3.60 13.33
CA GLN A 19 -8.31 -4.13 13.68
C GLN A 19 -9.41 -3.63 12.74
N ASP A 20 -9.26 -2.43 12.19
CA ASP A 20 -10.18 -1.80 11.24
C ASP A 20 -9.59 -1.73 9.83
N GLN A 21 -8.70 -2.66 9.44
CA GLN A 21 -8.00 -2.64 8.15
C GLN A 21 -8.98 -2.48 6.99
N ARG A 22 -10.09 -3.23 6.98
CA ARG A 22 -11.09 -3.13 5.92
C ARG A 22 -11.68 -1.72 5.80
N VAL A 23 -12.11 -1.14 6.93
CA VAL A 23 -12.68 0.22 6.98
C VAL A 23 -11.64 1.26 6.56
N MET A 24 -10.38 1.07 6.95
CA MET A 24 -9.27 1.92 6.55
C MET A 24 -9.02 1.86 5.03
N LEU A 25 -9.01 0.66 4.44
CA LEU A 25 -8.82 0.48 3.00
C LEU A 25 -9.98 1.03 2.20
N GLU A 26 -11.23 0.76 2.60
CA GLU A 26 -12.43 1.35 1.98
C GLU A 26 -12.39 2.89 2.02
N ALA A 27 -11.99 3.47 3.16
CA ALA A 27 -11.81 4.91 3.30
C ALA A 27 -10.68 5.44 2.41
N PHE A 28 -9.58 4.69 2.28
CA PHE A 28 -8.47 5.03 1.42
C PHE A 28 -8.89 5.04 -0.05
N PHE A 29 -9.49 3.95 -0.54
CA PHE A 29 -9.97 3.84 -1.91
C PHE A 29 -10.99 4.91 -2.25
N ARG A 30 -11.93 5.21 -1.35
CA ARG A 30 -12.85 6.35 -1.50
C ARG A 30 -12.13 7.69 -1.63
N SER A 31 -11.05 7.90 -0.87
CA SER A 31 -10.28 9.15 -0.94
C SER A 31 -9.48 9.30 -2.23
N GLN A 32 -9.20 8.21 -2.92
CA GLN A 32 -8.42 8.16 -4.15
C GLN A 32 -9.29 7.96 -5.41
N ASP A 33 -10.62 7.95 -5.27
CA ASP A 33 -11.56 7.62 -6.35
C ASP A 33 -11.33 6.21 -6.95
N LEU A 34 -11.05 5.24 -6.08
CA LEU A 34 -10.75 3.84 -6.39
C LEU A 34 -11.76 2.86 -5.79
N LEU A 35 -12.99 3.28 -5.49
CA LEU A 35 -13.97 2.43 -4.81
C LEU A 35 -14.33 1.15 -5.56
N GLU A 36 -14.33 1.22 -6.90
CA GLU A 36 -14.64 0.08 -7.78
C GLU A 36 -13.39 -0.77 -8.08
N LEU A 37 -12.25 -0.50 -7.43
CA LEU A 37 -11.02 -1.25 -7.64
C LEU A 37 -11.04 -2.57 -6.86
N ASP A 38 -11.40 -3.63 -7.57
CA ASP A 38 -11.31 -4.99 -7.02
C ASP A 38 -9.92 -5.62 -7.24
N ASP A 39 -9.14 -5.12 -8.19
CA ASP A 39 -7.82 -5.65 -8.51
C ASP A 39 -6.69 -4.98 -7.74
N TYR A 40 -6.38 -5.52 -6.56
CA TYR A 40 -5.20 -5.13 -5.80
C TYR A 40 -4.64 -6.24 -4.92
N GLY A 41 -3.33 -6.23 -4.72
CA GLY A 41 -2.61 -7.03 -3.72
C GLY A 41 -2.38 -6.23 -2.43
N ILE A 42 -2.25 -6.91 -1.28
CA ILE A 42 -1.84 -6.31 -0.01
C ILE A 42 -0.65 -7.07 0.58
N HIS A 43 0.46 -6.38 0.83
CA HIS A 43 1.52 -6.86 1.72
C HIS A 43 1.47 -6.11 3.04
N ILE A 44 1.76 -6.82 4.14
CA ILE A 44 1.86 -6.24 5.47
C ILE A 44 3.32 -6.30 5.88
N CYS A 45 3.94 -5.14 6.10
CA CYS A 45 5.33 -5.04 6.50
C CYS A 45 5.43 -4.35 7.87
N VAL A 46 6.26 -4.91 8.76
CA VAL A 46 6.53 -4.34 10.08
C VAL A 46 7.75 -3.42 9.97
N GLU A 47 7.74 -2.28 10.67
CA GLU A 47 8.95 -1.46 10.85
C GLU A 47 9.81 -2.05 11.98
N PRO A 48 11.00 -2.61 11.70
CA PRO A 48 11.82 -3.23 12.75
C PRO A 48 12.23 -2.25 13.84
N SER A 49 12.39 -0.98 13.47
CA SER A 49 12.78 0.10 14.40
C SER A 49 11.60 0.68 15.21
N SER A 50 10.37 0.30 14.90
CA SER A 50 9.16 0.84 15.54
C SER A 50 8.05 -0.21 15.52
N PRO A 51 7.92 -1.03 16.58
CA PRO A 51 6.95 -2.13 16.61
C PRO A 51 5.50 -1.65 16.48
N THR A 52 5.22 -0.39 16.80
CA THR A 52 3.89 0.21 16.69
C THR A 52 3.57 0.75 15.29
N THR A 53 4.53 0.72 14.35
CA THR A 53 4.35 1.18 12.96
C THR A 53 4.29 -0.01 12.01
N LEU A 54 3.21 -0.07 11.23
CA LEU A 54 3.04 -1.01 10.12
C LEU A 54 2.98 -0.25 8.79
N TYR A 55 3.34 -0.95 7.73
CA TYR A 55 3.14 -0.51 6.35
C TYR A 55 2.25 -1.50 5.63
N LEU A 56 1.13 -1.04 5.09
CA LEU A 56 0.37 -1.79 4.10
C LEU A 56 0.85 -1.37 2.72
N VAL A 57 1.36 -2.31 1.95
CA VAL A 57 1.76 -2.08 0.56
C VAL A 57 0.66 -2.62 -0.35
N LEU A 58 0.05 -1.73 -1.11
CA LEU A 58 -1.04 -2.02 -2.04
C LEU A 58 -0.49 -2.00 -3.46
N ASP A 59 -0.70 -3.10 -4.18
CA ASP A 59 -0.30 -3.24 -5.58
C ASP A 59 -1.55 -3.18 -6.45
N LEU A 60 -1.81 -2.05 -7.08
CA LEU A 60 -3.03 -1.83 -7.85
C LEU A 60 -2.90 -2.42 -9.26
N HIS A 61 -3.96 -3.05 -9.75
CA HIS A 61 -4.04 -3.70 -11.06
C HIS A 61 -3.10 -4.90 -11.24
N CYS A 62 -2.75 -5.58 -10.14
CA CYS A 62 -1.74 -6.64 -10.16
C CYS A 62 -2.20 -7.93 -10.85
N ARG A 63 -3.50 -8.23 -10.93
CA ARG A 63 -4.01 -9.40 -11.66
C ARG A 63 -4.16 -9.09 -13.15
N GLU A 64 -4.61 -7.89 -13.50
CA GLU A 64 -4.70 -7.43 -14.89
C GLU A 64 -3.33 -7.22 -15.53
N ILE A 65 -2.34 -6.77 -14.74
CA ILE A 65 -0.98 -6.47 -15.18
C ILE A 65 -0.01 -7.28 -14.33
N PRO A 66 0.17 -8.59 -14.61
CA PRO A 66 0.95 -9.50 -13.76
C PRO A 66 2.47 -9.31 -13.89
N GLN A 67 2.93 -8.62 -14.92
CA GLN A 67 4.34 -8.36 -15.18
C GLN A 67 4.57 -6.85 -15.23
N VAL A 68 5.35 -6.34 -14.27
CA VAL A 68 5.75 -4.94 -14.18
C VAL A 68 7.24 -4.86 -13.89
N ASP A 69 7.88 -3.80 -14.35
CA ASP A 69 9.20 -3.43 -13.85
C ASP A 69 9.03 -2.65 -12.53
N LEU A 70 9.42 -3.26 -11.42
CA LEU A 70 9.34 -2.65 -10.10
C LEU A 70 10.21 -1.39 -9.97
N SER A 71 11.22 -1.23 -10.81
CA SER A 71 12.10 -0.06 -10.81
C SER A 71 11.49 1.18 -11.47
N GLU A 72 10.51 0.96 -12.36
CA GLU A 72 9.78 2.02 -13.06
C GLU A 72 8.38 2.26 -12.46
N LEU A 73 7.95 1.42 -11.52
CA LEU A 73 6.64 1.46 -10.91
C LEU A 73 6.46 2.73 -10.06
N GLU A 74 5.36 3.45 -10.29
CA GLU A 74 5.03 4.61 -9.45
C GLU A 74 4.81 4.15 -8.01
N LEU A 75 5.55 4.78 -7.09
CA LEU A 75 5.48 4.53 -5.66
C LEU A 75 4.97 5.76 -4.91
N GLN A 76 3.86 5.60 -4.20
CA GLN A 76 3.28 6.66 -3.37
C GLN A 76 3.27 6.24 -1.90
N VAL A 77 3.50 7.20 -1.00
CA VAL A 77 3.55 6.92 0.44
C VAL A 77 2.60 7.83 1.18
N PHE A 78 1.62 7.24 1.86
CA PHE A 78 0.64 7.96 2.65
C PHE A 78 0.84 7.69 4.13
N LYS A 79 0.74 8.74 4.94
CA LYS A 79 0.60 8.60 6.40
C LYS A 79 -0.88 8.49 6.75
N VAL A 80 -1.22 7.40 7.42
CA VAL A 80 -2.56 7.19 7.97
C VAL A 80 -2.66 7.81 9.34
N ARG A 81 -3.74 8.54 9.58
CA ARG A 81 -4.16 9.00 10.91
C ARG A 81 -5.59 8.55 11.17
N LYS A 82 -5.88 8.17 12.41
CA LYS A 82 -7.23 7.89 12.88
C LYS A 82 -7.54 8.80 14.06
N ASN A 83 -8.48 9.72 13.85
CA ASN A 83 -9.19 10.40 14.93
C ASN A 83 -10.59 9.75 14.99
N ASN A 84 -11.63 10.48 14.59
CA ASN A 84 -12.99 9.93 14.41
C ASN A 84 -13.14 9.17 13.08
N LYS A 85 -12.37 9.57 12.07
CA LYS A 85 -12.31 8.94 10.74
C LYS A 85 -10.86 8.79 10.29
N PHE A 86 -10.63 7.87 9.36
CA PHE A 86 -9.33 7.73 8.72
C PHE A 86 -9.05 8.93 7.81
N THR A 87 -7.83 9.45 7.90
CA THR A 87 -7.31 10.47 6.99
C THR A 87 -5.95 10.04 6.47
N PHE A 88 -5.69 10.43 5.22
CA PHE A 88 -4.52 10.01 4.46
C PHE A 88 -3.80 11.27 4.01
N ARG A 89 -2.53 11.40 4.42
CA ARG A 89 -1.68 12.49 3.98
C ARG A 89 -0.60 11.93 3.07
N ASP A 90 -0.55 12.39 1.83
CA ASP A 90 0.58 12.15 0.94
C ASP A 90 1.86 12.76 1.56
N LEU A 91 2.91 11.94 1.65
CA LEU A 91 4.21 12.33 2.16
C LEU A 91 5.16 12.81 1.05
N GLY A 92 4.76 12.68 -0.20
CA GLY A 92 5.47 13.16 -1.38
C GLY A 92 6.73 12.37 -1.71
N GLU A 93 7.42 12.85 -2.75
CA GLU A 93 8.54 12.16 -3.42
C GLU A 93 9.67 11.76 -2.46
N ASN A 94 9.97 12.56 -1.44
CA ASN A 94 11.01 12.23 -0.48
C ASN A 94 10.70 10.98 0.34
N ALA A 95 9.43 10.73 0.67
CA ALA A 95 9.03 9.50 1.33
C ALA A 95 9.05 8.32 0.37
N SER A 96 8.59 8.52 -0.87
CA SER A 96 8.67 7.51 -1.94
C SER A 96 10.11 7.07 -2.19
N LYS A 97 11.06 8.00 -2.34
CA LYS A 97 12.50 7.69 -2.50
C LYS A 97 13.06 6.87 -1.34
N LYS A 98 12.64 7.15 -0.11
CA LYS A 98 13.06 6.38 1.08
C LYS A 98 12.45 4.97 1.11
N ALA A 99 11.20 4.84 0.68
CA ALA A 99 10.51 3.56 0.63
C ALA A 99 10.97 2.69 -0.55
N TYR A 100 11.48 3.30 -1.62
CA TYR A 100 11.82 2.65 -2.88
C TYR A 100 12.70 1.40 -2.74
N GLN A 101 13.82 1.50 -2.02
CA GLN A 101 14.72 0.35 -1.85
C GLN A 101 14.04 -0.84 -1.15
N ARG A 102 13.17 -0.56 -0.18
CA ARG A 102 12.38 -1.59 0.50
C ARG A 102 11.23 -2.11 -0.35
N SER A 103 10.65 -1.29 -1.22
CA SER A 103 9.60 -1.76 -2.12
C SER A 103 10.14 -2.71 -3.17
N LEU A 104 11.39 -2.55 -3.63
CA LEU A 104 12.00 -3.48 -4.59
C LEU A 104 12.18 -4.90 -4.05
N THR A 105 12.24 -5.08 -2.72
CA THR A 105 12.35 -6.41 -2.11
C THR A 105 11.00 -7.13 -2.03
N LEU A 106 9.90 -6.45 -2.33
CA LEU A 106 8.56 -7.02 -2.35
C LEU A 106 8.19 -7.41 -3.78
N GLY A 107 7.81 -8.67 -3.97
CA GLY A 107 7.23 -9.15 -5.23
C GLY A 107 6.00 -8.34 -5.64
N TRP A 108 5.67 -8.35 -6.93
CA TRP A 108 4.47 -7.68 -7.46
C TRP A 108 3.23 -8.53 -7.27
N GLY A 109 2.18 -7.92 -6.72
CA GLY A 109 0.96 -8.61 -6.35
C GLY A 109 1.15 -9.44 -5.08
N ALA A 110 0.16 -9.41 -4.20
CA ALA A 110 0.19 -10.22 -3.00
C ALA A 110 -0.68 -11.46 -3.19
N ASN A 111 -0.06 -12.64 -3.09
CA ASN A 111 -0.78 -13.83 -2.67
C ASN A 111 -1.23 -13.61 -1.22
N GLN A 112 -2.49 -13.90 -0.89
CA GLN A 112 -2.96 -14.05 0.50
C GLN A 112 -2.30 -15.27 1.20
N SER A 113 -1.00 -15.46 1.07
CA SER A 113 -0.27 -16.53 1.77
C SER A 113 0.78 -15.89 2.65
N ASN A 114 0.44 -15.78 3.94
CA ASN A 114 1.32 -15.50 5.06
C ASN A 114 2.74 -16.03 4.80
N GLN A 115 3.71 -15.15 4.57
CA GLN A 115 5.12 -15.51 4.78
C GLN A 115 5.48 -15.10 6.21
N THR A 116 5.12 -15.99 7.14
CA THR A 116 5.89 -16.21 8.36
C THR A 116 7.30 -16.64 7.96
N ASN A 117 8.30 -15.84 8.33
CA ASN A 117 9.63 -16.32 8.67
C ASN A 117 9.88 -16.01 10.14
#